data_AF-A0A3D1MBT3-F1
#
_entry.id   AF-A0A3D1MBT3-F1
#
_cell.length_a   1.000
_cell.length_b   1.000
_cell.length_c   1.000
_cell.angle_alpha   90.00
_cell.angle_beta   90.00
_cell.angle_gamma   90.00
#
_symmetry.space_group_name_H-M   'P 1'
#
loop_
_entity.id
_entity.type
_entity.pdbx_description
1 polymer ?
#
loop_
_entity_poly.entity_id
_entity_poly.type
_entity_poly.pdbx_seq_one_letter_code
_entity_poly.pdbx_strand_id
1 'polypeptide(L)'
;MSRAFQRAFIGVTYGLIGLLTFSTYGQVYKVTHSSNHEAFYLAGSIHVLRPSDQPIPSEFYGALDQSDRLVIETDLSNLEMNYSILSKGIYPSDSSLLDVIPKKLANRITQYCNSTMLRAFPYLNFKP
;
A
#
# COMPACT_ATOMS: atom_id res chain seq x y z
N MET A 1 -26.57 -15.45 -39.03
CA MET A 1 -25.62 -14.35 -38.72
C MET A 1 -24.29 -14.64 -39.40
N SER A 2 -23.63 -13.64 -39.99
CA SER A 2 -22.38 -13.86 -40.73
C SER A 2 -21.18 -14.03 -39.79
N ARG A 3 -20.17 -14.82 -40.20
CA ARG A 3 -18.95 -15.02 -39.41
C ARG A 3 -18.20 -13.71 -39.15
N ALA A 4 -18.34 -12.71 -40.03
CA ALA A 4 -17.78 -11.38 -39.85
C ALA A 4 -18.46 -10.62 -38.69
N PHE A 5 -19.78 -10.74 -38.58
CA PHE A 5 -20.54 -10.12 -37.49
C PHE A 5 -20.20 -10.74 -36.13
N GLN A 6 -20.02 -12.07 -36.05
CA GLN A 6 -19.57 -12.74 -34.82
C GLN A 6 -18.17 -12.29 -34.38
N ARG A 7 -17.22 -12.15 -35.32
CA ARG A 7 -15.86 -11.71 -35.00
C ARG A 7 -15.79 -10.25 -34.57
N ALA A 8 -16.59 -9.38 -35.19
CA ALA A 8 -16.72 -7.98 -34.78
C ALA A 8 -17.36 -7.87 -33.39
N PHE A 9 -18.43 -8.62 -33.13
CA PHE A 9 -19.10 -8.61 -31.83
C PHE A 9 -18.18 -9.10 -30.70
N ILE A 10 -17.44 -10.19 -30.95
CA ILE A 10 -16.44 -10.73 -30.01
C ILE A 10 -15.28 -9.74 -29.78
N GLY A 11 -14.79 -9.08 -30.83
CA GLY A 11 -13.74 -8.08 -30.69
C GLY A 11 -14.16 -6.86 -29.87
N VAL A 12 -15.40 -6.40 -30.05
CA VAL A 12 -15.97 -5.28 -29.28
C VAL A 12 -16.21 -5.68 -27.82
N THR A 13 -16.71 -6.89 -27.55
CA THR A 13 -16.93 -7.33 -26.16
C THR A 13 -15.62 -7.51 -25.40
N TYR A 14 -14.58 -8.11 -25.99
CA TYR A 14 -13.27 -8.20 -25.33
C TYR A 14 -12.58 -6.84 -25.16
N GLY A 15 -12.74 -5.92 -26.12
CA GLY A 15 -12.24 -4.54 -26.01
C GLY A 15 -12.91 -3.74 -24.88
N LEU A 16 -14.22 -3.92 -24.67
CA LEU A 16 -14.95 -3.29 -23.56
C LEU A 16 -14.58 -3.87 -22.19
N ILE A 17 -14.33 -5.18 -22.10
CA ILE A 17 -13.92 -5.82 -20.84
C ILE A 17 -12.52 -5.35 -20.40
N GLY A 18 -11.60 -5.14 -21.35
CA GLY A 18 -10.26 -4.62 -21.06
C GLY A 18 -10.22 -3.15 -20.60
N LEU A 19 -11.26 -2.36 -20.91
CA LEU A 19 -11.37 -0.95 -20.50
C LEU A 19 -11.86 -0.77 -19.06
N LEU A 20 -12.45 -1.82 -18.46
CA LEU A 20 -13.13 -1.74 -17.15
C LEU A 20 -12.25 -2.19 -15.97
N THR A 21 -11.02 -2.63 -16.20
CA THR A 21 -10.11 -3.09 -15.13
C THR A 21 -9.08 -2.03 -14.76
N PHE A 22 -9.53 -0.85 -14.34
CA PHE A 22 -8.71 0.02 -13.50
C PHE A 22 -9.00 -0.33 -12.05
N SER A 23 -8.35 -1.38 -11.53
CA SER A 23 -8.37 -1.62 -10.09
C SER A 23 -7.53 -0.54 -9.43
N THR A 24 -8.17 0.43 -8.77
CA THR A 24 -7.51 1.23 -7.76
C THR A 24 -6.99 0.26 -6.70
N TYR A 25 -5.68 0.32 -6.40
CA TYR A 25 -5.13 -0.49 -5.32
C TYR A 25 -5.88 -0.14 -4.04
N GLY A 26 -6.55 -1.13 -3.44
CA GLY A 26 -7.34 -0.93 -2.23
C GLY A 26 -6.44 -0.43 -1.11
N GLN A 27 -6.76 0.73 -0.55
CA GLN A 27 -6.04 1.33 0.58
C GLN A 27 -6.58 0.85 1.93
N VAL A 28 -7.65 0.05 1.92
CA VAL A 28 -8.25 -0.54 3.11
C VAL A 28 -8.35 -2.05 2.93
N TYR A 29 -7.83 -2.81 3.89
CA TYR A 29 -7.88 -4.26 3.92
C TYR A 29 -8.91 -4.73 4.95
N LYS A 30 -9.83 -5.60 4.53
CA LYS A 30 -10.80 -6.23 5.44
C LYS A 30 -10.33 -7.64 5.79
N VAL A 31 -10.16 -7.91 7.08
CA VAL A 31 -9.90 -9.25 7.62
C VAL A 31 -11.14 -9.70 8.37
N THR A 32 -11.71 -10.83 7.99
CA THR A 32 -12.90 -11.39 8.65
C THR A 32 -12.55 -12.66 9.40
N HIS A 33 -12.99 -12.73 10.65
CA HIS A 33 -12.89 -13.95 11.44
C HIS A 33 -14.00 -14.93 11.02
N SER A 34 -13.61 -16.16 10.66
CA SER A 34 -14.48 -17.10 9.95
C SER A 34 -15.63 -17.66 10.78
N SER A 35 -15.51 -17.67 12.11
CA SER A 35 -16.51 -18.30 12.99
C SER A 35 -17.56 -17.34 13.56
N ASN A 36 -17.22 -16.07 13.77
CA ASN A 36 -18.07 -15.08 14.44
C ASN A 36 -18.36 -13.84 13.56
N HIS A 37 -17.89 -13.83 12.31
CA HIS A 37 -18.10 -12.76 11.34
C HIS A 37 -17.58 -11.38 11.77
N GLU A 38 -16.74 -11.33 12.81
CA GLU A 38 -16.06 -10.10 13.20
C GLU A 38 -15.11 -9.65 12.08
N ALA A 39 -15.11 -8.36 11.80
CA ALA A 39 -14.29 -7.76 10.77
C ALA A 39 -13.31 -6.76 11.39
N PHE A 40 -12.06 -6.86 10.98
CA PHE A 40 -11.03 -5.86 11.23
C PHE A 40 -10.69 -5.16 9.92
N TYR A 41 -10.86 -3.85 9.88
CA TYR A 41 -10.47 -3.02 8.75
C TYR A 41 -9.12 -2.36 9.04
N LEU A 42 -8.14 -2.63 8.18
CA LEU A 42 -6.83 -2.00 8.23
C LEU A 42 -6.75 -0.95 7.12
N ALA A 43 -6.87 0.32 7.48
CA ALA A 43 -6.46 1.41 6.63
C ALA A 43 -4.92 1.37 6.46
N GLY A 44 -4.43 1.47 5.23
CA GLY A 44 -3.01 1.36 4.89
C GLY A 44 -2.11 2.47 5.45
N SER A 45 -0.88 2.54 4.94
CA SER A 45 0.22 3.40 5.43
C SER A 45 -0.16 4.86 5.69
N ILE A 46 0.51 5.48 6.68
CA ILE A 46 0.42 6.90 7.04
C ILE A 46 0.49 7.76 5.77
N HIS A 47 -0.61 8.44 5.46
CA HIS A 47 -0.67 9.48 4.44
C HIS A 47 -1.05 10.80 5.09
N VAL A 48 -0.15 11.78 5.02
CA VAL A 48 -0.50 13.17 5.30
C VAL A 48 -1.22 13.71 4.07
N LEU A 49 -2.54 13.83 4.18
CA LEU A 49 -3.39 14.30 3.10
C LEU A 49 -3.30 15.83 3.00
N ARG A 50 -3.14 16.34 1.77
CA ARG A 50 -3.33 17.76 1.48
C ARG A 50 -4.84 18.05 1.41
N PRO A 51 -5.28 19.30 1.60
CA PRO A 51 -6.68 19.67 1.40
C PRO A 51 -7.22 19.27 0.01
N SER A 52 -6.37 19.30 -1.02
CA SER A 52 -6.72 18.89 -2.38
C SER A 52 -6.94 17.39 -2.56
N ASP A 53 -6.52 16.57 -1.59
CA ASP A 53 -6.67 15.11 -1.65
C ASP A 53 -8.05 14.66 -1.12
N GLN A 54 -8.97 15.60 -0.87
CA GLN A 54 -10.36 15.31 -0.53
C GLN A 54 -11.29 15.31 -1.76
N PRO A 55 -12.32 14.44 -1.80
CA PRO A 55 -12.60 13.39 -0.81
C PRO A 55 -11.61 12.23 -0.93
N ILE A 56 -11.28 11.61 0.21
CA ILE A 56 -10.47 10.39 0.21
C ILE A 56 -11.26 9.24 -0.42
N PRO A 57 -10.60 8.13 -0.81
CA PRO A 57 -11.28 7.00 -1.43
C PRO A 57 -12.47 6.50 -0.60
N SER A 58 -13.57 6.18 -1.28
CA SER A 58 -14.87 5.82 -0.68
C SER A 58 -14.81 4.65 0.31
N GLU A 59 -13.81 3.78 0.15
CA GLU A 59 -13.56 2.59 0.94
C GLU A 59 -13.26 2.92 2.41
N PHE A 60 -12.64 4.08 2.67
CA PHE A 60 -12.40 4.55 4.03
C PHE A 60 -13.70 4.87 4.76
N TYR A 61 -14.62 5.55 4.09
CA TYR A 61 -15.93 5.87 4.66
C TYR A 61 -16.73 4.59 4.90
N GLY A 62 -16.76 3.67 3.94
CA GLY A 62 -17.48 2.40 4.09
C GLY A 62 -16.93 1.51 5.22
N ALA A 63 -15.61 1.52 5.44
CA ALA A 63 -14.98 0.81 6.55
C ALA A 63 -15.27 1.49 7.90
N LEU A 64 -15.21 2.82 7.95
CA LEU A 64 -15.51 3.60 9.16
C LEU A 64 -16.98 3.41 9.58
N ASP A 65 -17.92 3.51 8.64
CA ASP A 65 -19.36 3.34 8.89
C ASP A 65 -19.71 1.93 9.42
N GLN A 66 -18.94 0.92 9.03
CA GLN A 66 -19.12 -0.47 9.47
C GLN A 66 -18.35 -0.81 10.75
N SER A 67 -17.58 0.12 11.30
CA SER A 67 -16.72 -0.14 12.46
C SER A 67 -17.36 0.35 13.74
N ASP A 68 -17.51 -0.55 14.73
CA ASP A 68 -17.96 -0.17 16.08
C ASP A 68 -16.92 0.66 16.84
N ARG A 69 -15.64 0.53 16.46
CA ARG A 69 -14.51 1.20 17.11
C ARG A 69 -13.48 1.61 16.08
N LEU A 70 -12.95 2.82 16.25
CA LEU A 70 -11.78 3.32 15.52
C LEU A 70 -10.55 3.26 16.44
N VAL A 71 -9.51 2.58 15.99
CA VAL A 71 -8.20 2.55 16.66
C VAL A 71 -7.20 3.29 15.78
N ILE A 72 -6.49 4.24 16.37
CA ILE A 72 -5.46 5.03 15.69
C ILE A 72 -4.14 4.75 16.41
N GLU A 73 -3.08 4.52 15.63
CA GLU A 73 -1.74 4.19 16.16
C GLU A 73 -1.09 5.34 16.93
N THR A 74 -1.64 6.55 16.81
CA THR A 74 -1.09 7.77 17.38
C THR A 74 -2.19 8.67 17.91
N ASP A 75 -1.86 9.45 18.92
CA ASP A 75 -2.76 10.45 19.49
C ASP A 75 -2.81 11.67 18.57
N LEU A 76 -3.94 11.84 17.88
CA LEU A 76 -4.16 12.96 16.95
C LEU A 76 -4.17 14.33 17.66
N SER A 77 -4.47 14.37 18.97
CA SER A 77 -4.53 15.63 19.73
C SER A 77 -3.15 16.22 20.04
N ASN A 78 -2.12 15.38 20.01
CA ASN A 78 -0.71 15.74 20.21
C ASN A 78 0.12 15.52 18.94
N LEU A 79 -0.54 15.45 17.78
CA LEU A 79 0.10 15.26 16.49
C LEU A 79 0.74 16.56 16.00
N GLU A 80 1.82 16.98 16.67
CA GLU A 80 2.84 17.78 16.01
C GLU A 80 3.29 16.94 14.80
N MET A 81 3.29 17.52 13.59
CA MET A 81 3.82 16.88 12.38
C MET A 81 5.33 16.78 12.50
N ASN A 82 5.75 15.96 13.45
CA ASN A 82 7.08 15.94 13.97
C ASN A 82 7.80 14.85 13.19
N TYR A 83 8.99 15.16 12.71
CA TYR A 83 9.90 14.20 12.09
C TYR A 83 10.18 12.98 13.00
N SER A 84 9.67 12.97 14.24
CA SER A 84 9.72 11.87 15.20
C SER A 84 9.09 10.55 14.70
N ILE A 85 8.03 10.59 13.89
CA ILE A 85 7.48 9.36 13.28
C ILE A 85 8.48 8.82 12.26
N LEU A 86 9.03 9.70 11.42
CA LEU A 86 10.06 9.34 10.45
C LEU A 86 11.32 8.80 11.15
N SER A 87 11.75 9.41 12.26
CA SER A 87 12.91 8.97 13.02
C SER A 87 12.71 7.61 13.70
N LYS A 88 11.46 7.21 13.99
CA LYS A 88 11.16 5.85 14.45
C LYS A 88 11.32 4.82 13.33
N GLY A 89 10.99 5.19 12.09
CA GLY A 89 11.07 4.36 10.89
C GLY A 89 12.46 4.29 10.23
N ILE A 90 13.45 5.02 10.73
CA ILE A 90 14.81 5.08 10.18
C ILE A 90 15.80 4.51 11.22
N TYR A 91 16.86 3.87 10.76
CA TYR A 91 18.01 3.51 11.59
C TYR A 91 18.77 4.76 12.06
N PRO A 92 19.45 4.71 13.22
CA PRO A 92 20.40 5.75 13.60
C PRO A 92 21.50 5.94 12.53
N SER A 93 22.16 7.10 12.53
CA SER A 93 23.13 7.51 11.50
C SER A 93 24.32 6.54 11.29
N ASP A 94 24.57 5.65 12.24
CA ASP A 94 25.64 4.66 12.27
C ASP A 94 25.16 3.22 11.96
N SER A 95 23.91 3.03 11.56
CA SER A 95 23.33 1.72 11.26
C SER A 95 22.42 1.76 10.03
N SER A 96 22.25 0.61 9.39
CA SER A 96 21.41 0.41 8.20
C SER A 96 20.75 -0.97 8.20
N LEU A 97 19.83 -1.16 7.27
CA LEU A 97 19.19 -2.44 7.00
C LEU A 97 20.22 -3.55 6.75
N LEU A 98 21.36 -3.25 6.12
CA LEU A 98 22.39 -4.25 5.82
C LEU A 98 23.11 -4.75 7.07
N ASP A 99 23.11 -3.98 8.16
CA ASP A 99 23.79 -4.32 9.40
C ASP A 99 22.98 -5.28 10.28
N VAL A 100 21.64 -5.29 10.11
CA VAL A 100 20.73 -6.09 10.95
C VAL A 100 20.23 -7.37 10.28
N ILE A 101 20.38 -7.50 8.96
CA ILE A 101 19.98 -8.70 8.22
C ILE A 101 21.15 -9.69 8.07
N PRO A 102 20.88 -10.98 7.81
CA PRO A 102 21.95 -11.95 7.58
C PRO A 102 22.86 -11.54 6.42
N LYS A 103 24.18 -11.69 6.59
CA LYS A 103 25.20 -11.32 5.58
C LYS A 103 24.94 -11.89 4.18
N LYS A 104 24.43 -13.13 4.11
CA LYS A 104 24.03 -13.76 2.84
C LYS A 104 22.91 -13.00 2.14
N LEU A 105 21.93 -12.47 2.89
CA LEU A 105 20.84 -11.67 2.35
C LEU A 105 21.32 -10.29 1.93
N ALA A 106 22.15 -9.63 2.75
CA ALA A 106 22.77 -8.35 2.42
C ALA A 106 23.53 -8.42 1.08
N ASN A 107 24.36 -9.46 0.89
CA ASN A 107 25.09 -9.67 -0.36
C ASN A 107 24.16 -9.83 -1.57
N ARG A 108 23.04 -10.56 -1.41
CA ARG A 108 22.06 -10.76 -2.49
C ARG A 108 21.35 -9.45 -2.86
N ILE A 109 20.95 -8.65 -1.88
CA ILE A 109 20.31 -7.35 -2.10
C ILE A 109 21.27 -6.42 -2.84
N THR A 110 22.52 -6.30 -2.35
CA THR A 110 23.54 -5.48 -2.98
C THR A 110 23.82 -5.91 -4.43
N GLN A 111 23.97 -7.20 -4.68
CA GLN A 111 24.18 -7.72 -6.03
C GLN A 111 22.99 -7.40 -6.95
N TYR A 112 21.77 -7.60 -6.47
CA TYR A 112 20.55 -7.32 -7.24
C TYR A 112 20.44 -5.83 -7.58
N CYS A 113 20.61 -4.94 -6.60
CA CYS A 113 20.57 -3.50 -6.80
C CYS A 113 21.71 -3.01 -7.72
N ASN A 114 22.89 -3.63 -7.68
CA ASN A 114 23.97 -3.28 -8.62
C ASN A 114 23.69 -3.76 -10.05
N SER A 115 23.01 -4.90 -10.21
CA SER A 115 22.61 -5.43 -11.52
C SER A 115 21.40 -4.74 -12.14
N THR A 116 20.70 -3.92 -11.36
CA THR A 116 19.50 -3.17 -11.77
C THR A 116 19.81 -1.67 -11.70
N MET A 117 19.04 -0.80 -12.37
CA MET A 117 19.17 0.65 -12.17
C MET A 117 18.56 1.12 -10.83
N LEU A 118 18.33 0.21 -9.89
CA LEU A 118 17.74 0.50 -8.59
C LEU A 118 18.86 0.85 -7.61
N ARG A 119 18.94 2.12 -7.22
CA ARG A 119 19.81 2.55 -6.12
C ARG A 119 19.23 2.03 -4.81
N ALA A 120 19.91 1.10 -4.15
CA ALA A 120 19.54 0.63 -2.81
C ALA A 120 19.70 1.74 -1.75
N PHE A 121 20.71 2.58 -1.93
CA PHE A 121 21.21 3.54 -0.93
C PHE A 121 20.16 4.44 -0.25
N PRO A 122 19.16 5.00 -0.95
CA PRO A 122 18.12 5.81 -0.31
C PRO A 122 17.24 5.04 0.68
N TYR A 123 17.15 3.71 0.51
CA TYR A 123 16.21 2.86 1.25
C TYR A 123 16.87 2.08 2.38
N LEU A 124 18.19 1.96 2.40
CA LEU A 124 18.92 1.20 3.42
C LEU A 124 18.79 1.80 4.82
N ASN A 125 18.46 3.07 4.93
CA ASN A 125 18.30 3.72 6.22
C ASN A 125 16.91 3.48 6.82
N PHE A 126 15.95 2.89 6.08
CA PHE A 126 14.63 2.60 6.61
C PHE A 126 14.58 1.23 7.26
N LYS A 127 13.86 1.13 8.38
CA LYS A 127 13.48 -0.14 8.97
C LYS A 127 12.43 -0.81 8.07
N PRO A 128 12.41 -2.15 8.01
CA PRO A 128 11.40 -2.89 7.28
C PRO A 128 9.99 -2.67 7.83
#